data_AF-A0A7R8RUB7-F1
#
_entry.id   AF-A0A7R8RUB7-F1
#
_cell.length_a   1.000
_cell.length_b   1.000
_cell.length_c   1.000
_cell.angle_alpha   90.00
_cell.angle_beta   90.00
_cell.angle_gamma   90.00
#
_symmetry.space_group_name_H-M   'P 1'
#
loop_
_entity.id
_entity.type
_entity.pdbx_description
1 polymer ?
#
loop_
_entity_poly.entity_id
_entity_poly.type
_entity_poly.pdbx_seq_one_letter_code
_entity_poly.pdbx_strand_id
1 'polypeptide(L)' 'MVRYGLPDGTWVKSSYSPDNGGNCVEIQQTSDGLVALGDSKDRSLGAHTFAPREWQAFVTAVRDGSL' A
#
# COMPACT_ATOMS: atom_id res chain seq x y z
N MET A 1 12.00 -12.37 -5.04
CA MET A 1 10.90 -12.33 -6.02
C MET A 1 10.30 -10.95 -5.95
N VAL A 2 10.42 -10.20 -7.02
CA VAL A 2 9.99 -8.80 -7.09
C VAL A 2 8.47 -8.76 -7.04
N ARG A 3 7.89 -8.03 -6.08
CA ARG A 3 6.46 -7.73 -6.10
C ARG A 3 6.17 -6.86 -7.32
N TYR A 4 5.69 -7.46 -8.41
CA TYR A 4 5.32 -6.75 -9.64
C TYR A 4 6.38 -5.76 -10.19
N GLY A 5 7.66 -6.15 -10.27
CA GLY A 5 8.68 -5.25 -10.85
C GLY A 5 9.02 -4.02 -10.01
N LEU A 6 8.52 -3.90 -8.78
CA LEU A 6 8.75 -2.76 -7.89
C LEU A 6 9.98 -2.97 -6.97
N PRO A 7 10.81 -1.94 -6.76
CA PRO A 7 11.97 -2.03 -5.88
C PRO A 7 11.57 -2.21 -4.41
N ASP A 8 12.24 -3.14 -3.71
CA ASP A 8 11.92 -3.50 -2.32
C ASP A 8 12.24 -2.38 -1.30
N GLY A 9 13.13 -1.44 -1.62
CA GLY A 9 13.65 -0.42 -0.70
C GLY A 9 12.79 0.84 -0.54
N THR A 10 11.69 0.96 -1.26
CA THR A 10 10.86 2.18 -1.34
C THR A 10 9.49 2.03 -0.68
N TRP A 11 9.22 0.88 -0.08
CA TRP A 11 7.98 0.63 0.66
C TRP A 11 7.96 1.39 1.99
N VAL A 12 6.85 2.07 2.25
CA VAL A 12 6.56 2.76 3.51
C VAL A 12 5.48 1.99 4.23
N LYS A 13 5.80 1.49 5.43
CA LYS A 13 4.84 0.81 6.31
C LYS A 13 3.92 1.83 6.96
N SER A 14 2.64 1.50 7.12
CA SER A 14 1.69 2.33 7.85
C SER A 14 2.06 2.45 9.34
N SER A 15 1.96 3.65 9.91
CA SER A 15 2.12 3.89 11.36
C SER A 15 1.02 3.25 12.20
N TYR A 16 -0.12 2.93 11.59
CA TYR A 16 -1.23 2.21 12.22
C TYR A 16 -1.05 0.68 12.19
N SER A 17 0.12 0.20 11.75
CA SER A 17 0.51 -1.22 11.76
C SER A 17 1.60 -1.46 12.82
N PRO A 18 1.25 -1.52 14.12
CA PRO A 18 2.21 -1.75 15.20
C PRO A 18 2.79 -3.17 15.17
N ASP A 19 3.99 -3.31 15.73
CA ASP A 19 4.78 -4.56 15.72
C ASP A 19 4.22 -5.69 16.60
N ASN A 20 3.11 -5.45 17.31
CA ASN A 20 2.49 -6.42 18.23
C ASN A 20 1.59 -7.45 17.49
N GLY A 21 1.94 -7.84 16.26
CA GLY A 21 1.19 -8.81 15.44
C GLY A 21 0.31 -8.20 14.32
N GLY A 22 0.40 -6.88 14.09
CA GLY A 22 -0.50 -6.11 13.22
C GLY A 22 0.12 -5.52 11.95
N ASN A 23 1.23 -6.06 11.46
CA ASN A 23 1.90 -5.56 10.25
C ASN A 23 1.15 -5.94 8.96
N CYS A 24 0.06 -5.27 8.59
CA CYS A 24 -0.76 -5.68 7.43
C CYS A 24 -0.64 -4.82 6.17
N VAL A 25 -0.13 -3.58 6.25
CA VAL A 25 -0.19 -2.64 5.12
C VAL A 25 1.10 -1.86 4.93
N GLU A 26 1.63 -1.92 3.70
CA GLU A 26 2.71 -1.08 3.19
C GLU A 26 2.31 -0.46 1.85
N ILE A 27 2.80 0.76 1.58
CA ILE A 27 2.55 1.48 0.33
C ILE A 27 3.84 1.89 -0.36
N GLN A 28 3.79 2.05 -1.67
CA GLN A 28 4.89 2.58 -2.47
C GLN A 28 4.34 3.39 -3.65
N GLN A 29 5.04 4.46 -4.06
CA GLN A 29 4.82 5.08 -5.37
C GLN A 29 5.62 4.34 -6.45
N THR A 30 4.96 4.00 -7.55
CA THR A 30 5.58 3.32 -8.69
C THR A 30 6.18 4.33 -9.66
N SER A 31 7.12 3.89 -10.52
CA SER A 31 7.79 4.78 -11.48
C SER A 31 6.87 5.33 -12.57
N ASP A 32 5.75 4.66 -12.85
CA ASP A 32 4.68 5.09 -13.74
C ASP A 32 3.59 5.93 -13.03
N GLY A 33 3.81 6.28 -11.75
CA GLY A 33 2.99 7.24 -11.00
C GLY A 33 1.74 6.63 -10.35
N LEU A 34 1.67 5.32 -10.18
CA LEU A 34 0.61 4.63 -9.44
C LEU A 34 0.96 4.53 -7.95
N VAL A 35 -0.04 4.18 -7.15
CA VAL A 35 0.12 3.82 -5.73
C VAL A 35 -0.01 2.31 -5.60
N ALA A 36 1.07 1.65 -5.19
CA ALA A 36 1.07 0.23 -4.88
C ALA A 36 0.74 0.00 -3.40
N LEU A 37 -0.18 -0.92 -3.13
CA LEU A 37 -0.61 -1.36 -1.81
C LEU A 37 -0.24 -2.83 -1.63
N GLY A 38 0.57 -3.12 -0.61
CA GLY A 38 1.07 -4.47 -0.33
C GLY A 38 0.74 -4.93 1.09
N ASP A 39 0.62 -6.25 1.25
CA ASP A 39 0.47 -6.88 2.56
C ASP A 39 1.84 -7.20 3.16
N SER A 40 2.28 -6.47 4.20
CA SER A 40 3.60 -6.74 4.78
C SER A 40 3.75 -8.14 5.41
N LYS A 41 2.65 -8.89 5.66
CA LYS A 41 2.68 -10.27 6.17
C LYS A 41 2.92 -11.29 5.06
N ASP A 42 2.43 -11.03 3.87
CA ASP A 42 2.60 -11.94 2.74
C ASP A 42 3.17 -11.20 1.53
N ARG A 43 4.50 -11.15 1.49
CA ARG A 43 5.23 -10.54 0.39
C ARG A 43 5.08 -11.24 -0.95
N SER A 44 4.68 -12.51 -0.93
CA SER A 44 4.56 -13.30 -2.15
C SER A 44 3.30 -12.98 -2.96
N LEU A 45 2.24 -12.45 -2.33
CA LEU A 45 0.98 -12.12 -3.00
C LEU A 45 1.08 -10.94 -3.97
N GLY A 46 2.20 -10.21 -3.98
CA GLY A 46 2.38 -9.03 -4.81
C GLY A 46 1.73 -7.78 -4.19
N ALA A 47 1.25 -6.88 -5.05
CA ALA A 47 0.67 -5.60 -4.66
C ALA A 47 -0.49 -5.23 -5.59
N HIS A 48 -1.48 -4.53 -5.05
CA HIS A 48 -2.53 -3.88 -5.84
C HIS A 48 -2.12 -2.46 -6.20
N THR A 49 -2.29 -2.06 -7.45
CA THR A 49 -1.96 -0.70 -7.92
C THR A 49 -3.21 0.12 -8.18
N PHE A 50 -3.21 1.37 -7.75
CA PHE A 50 -4.31 2.31 -7.92
C PHE A 50 -3.82 3.60 -8.58
N ALA A 51 -4.70 4.27 -9.34
CA ALA A 51 -4.41 5.62 -9.79
C ALA A 51 -4.37 6.57 -8.56
N PRO A 52 -3.50 7.60 -8.53
CA PRO A 52 -3.37 8.48 -7.37
C PRO A 52 -4.68 9.15 -6.97
N ARG A 53 -5.50 9.53 -7.95
CA ARG A 53 -6.78 10.21 -7.71
C ARG A 53 -7.81 9.28 -7.05
N GLU A 54 -7.85 8.03 -7.47
CA GLU A 54 -8.75 7.02 -6.90
C GLU A 54 -8.32 6.63 -5.49
N TRP A 55 -7.01 6.47 -5.28
CA TRP A 55 -6.44 6.23 -3.96
C TRP A 55 -6.77 7.37 -3.00
N GLN A 56 -6.60 8.62 -3.43
CA GLN A 56 -6.95 9.78 -2.61
C GLN A 56 -8.45 9.82 -2.29
N ALA A 57 -9.31 9.58 -3.28
CA ALA A 57 -10.76 9.53 -3.07
C ALA A 57 -11.16 8.45 -2.07
N PHE A 58 -10.58 7.24 -2.18
CA PHE A 58 -10.79 6.16 -1.22
C PHE A 58 -10.37 6.57 0.20
N VAL A 59 -9.16 7.10 0.38
CA VAL A 59 -8.65 7.52 1.70
C VAL A 59 -9.54 8.60 2.32
N THR A 60 -9.97 9.59 1.53
CA THR A 60 -10.92 10.62 1.97
C THR A 60 -12.23 9.99 2.42
N ALA A 61 -12.81 9.10 1.60
CA ALA A 61 -14.09 8.49 1.91
C ALA A 61 -14.05 7.59 3.17
N VAL A 62 -12.95 6.84 3.38
CA VAL A 62 -12.69 6.09 4.64
C VAL A 62 -12.63 7.03 5.83
N ARG A 63 -11.86 8.13 5.71
CA ARG A 63 -11.65 9.09 6.80
C ARG A 63 -12.95 9.78 7.21
N ASP A 64 -13.79 10.08 6.23
CA ASP A 64 -15.06 10.79 6.43
C ASP A 64 -16.20 9.84 6.86
N GLY A 65 -15.95 8.51 6.91
CA GLY A 65 -16.94 7.51 7.29
C GLY A 65 -18.07 7.34 6.26
N SER A 66 -17.76 7.60 4.99
CA SER A 66 -18.72 7.64 3.88
C SER A 66 -18.67 6.42 2.96
N LEU A 67 -17.84 5.43 3.32
CA LEU A 67 -17.75 4.12 2.66
C LEU A 67 -18.60 3.07 3.38
#